data_AF-A0A7J5ET07-F1
#
_entry.id   AF-A0A7J5ET07-F1
#
_cell.length_a   1.000
_cell.length_b   1.000
_cell.length_c   1.000
_cell.angle_alpha   90.00
_cell.angle_beta   90.00
_cell.angle_gamma   90.00
#
_symmetry.space_group_name_H-M   'P 1'
#
loop_
_entity.id
_entity.type
_entity.pdbx_description
1 polymer ?
#
loop_
_entity_poly.entity_id
_entity_poly.type
_entity_poly.pdbx_seq_one_letter_code
_entity_poly.pdbx_strand_id
1 'polypeptide(L)'
;MTSLLAAALAAGGCTTTGWVVASPPPVIVTDVEVVAPPYDEVWSVDVFYEELTEYGVWLDDPSYGRVFEPYGDDFAPYRDGRWVMTEHGFTWVSDEPFGWACYHYGRWMFEGRWRWVPDTEWAPAWVEWRETDDTVAWSPLPPRDGRWRPPRDAWRGARWNDVLAPDLRRRSLDGAALAGVFDRLRPIERHGKSPHGRRWA
;
A
#
# COMPACT_ATOMS: atom_id res chain seq x y z
N MET A 1 -62.14 20.13 38.56
CA MET A 1 -60.83 19.79 39.18
C MET A 1 -59.77 20.51 38.37
N THR A 2 -59.15 21.54 38.97
CA THR A 2 -57.71 21.94 38.88
C THR A 2 -56.99 21.77 37.53
N SER A 3 -56.19 22.68 36.97
CA SER A 3 -55.80 24.09 37.18
C SER A 3 -54.92 24.48 35.98
N LEU A 4 -54.86 25.78 35.69
CA LEU A 4 -54.00 26.48 34.71
C LEU A 4 -52.50 26.46 35.05
N LEU A 5 -51.64 26.64 34.04
CA LEU A 5 -50.43 27.52 33.99
C LEU A 5 -49.74 27.30 32.62
N ALA A 6 -49.80 28.23 31.67
CA ALA A 6 -49.07 29.50 31.51
C ALA A 6 -47.75 29.36 30.74
N ALA A 7 -47.56 30.31 29.83
CA ALA A 7 -46.59 30.33 28.75
C ALA A 7 -45.19 30.79 29.17
N ALA A 8 -44.20 30.46 28.34
CA ALA A 8 -43.03 31.31 28.11
C ALA A 8 -42.48 31.07 26.69
N LEU A 9 -42.60 32.09 25.83
CA LEU A 9 -41.74 32.26 24.66
C LEU A 9 -40.37 32.73 25.15
N ALA A 10 -39.31 32.06 24.72
CA ALA A 10 -37.96 32.61 24.70
C ALA A 10 -37.40 32.44 23.28
N ALA A 11 -37.07 33.57 22.67
CA ALA A 11 -36.40 33.67 21.39
C ALA A 11 -34.88 33.40 21.54
N GLY A 12 -34.26 32.97 20.43
CA GLY A 12 -32.83 33.19 20.19
C GLY A 12 -31.95 31.94 20.28
N GLY A 13 -31.50 31.46 19.12
CA GLY A 13 -30.49 30.42 19.02
C GLY A 13 -30.17 30.10 17.56
N CYS A 14 -29.43 31.00 16.90
CA CYS A 14 -28.81 30.72 15.63
C CYS A 14 -27.74 29.64 15.82
N THR A 15 -27.92 28.45 15.23
CA THR A 15 -26.80 27.56 14.93
C THR A 15 -26.96 26.99 13.53
N THR A 16 -26.10 27.49 12.66
CA THR A 16 -25.74 26.95 11.35
C THR A 16 -25.49 25.45 11.48
N THR A 17 -26.37 24.60 10.96
CA THR A 17 -26.03 23.19 10.80
C THR A 17 -25.66 22.99 9.35
N GLY A 18 -24.36 22.85 9.13
CA GLY A 18 -23.75 22.77 7.82
C GLY A 18 -24.29 21.60 6.99
N TRP A 19 -24.26 21.81 5.68
CA TRP A 19 -24.35 20.75 4.70
C TRP A 19 -23.34 19.66 5.04
N VAL A 20 -23.82 18.52 5.53
CA VAL A 20 -23.02 17.30 5.51
C VAL A 20 -22.94 16.92 4.04
N VAL A 21 -21.84 17.30 3.39
CA VAL A 21 -21.41 16.63 2.16
C VAL A 21 -21.12 15.19 2.60
N ALA A 22 -22.12 14.32 2.46
CA ALA A 22 -21.92 12.90 2.64
C ALA A 22 -20.88 12.49 1.60
N SER A 23 -19.63 12.29 2.04
CA SER A 23 -18.61 11.64 1.24
C SER A 23 -19.25 10.39 0.63
N PRO A 24 -19.16 10.19 -0.70
CA PRO A 24 -19.66 8.95 -1.28
C PRO A 24 -19.02 7.78 -0.50
N PRO A 25 -19.79 6.74 -0.14
CA PRO A 25 -19.20 5.58 0.49
C PRO A 25 -18.03 5.10 -0.39
N PRO A 26 -16.87 4.75 0.19
CA PRO A 26 -15.77 4.21 -0.60
C PRO A 26 -16.31 3.03 -1.40
N VAL A 27 -16.09 3.06 -2.72
CA VAL A 27 -16.43 1.94 -3.60
C VAL A 27 -15.57 0.77 -3.16
N ILE A 28 -16.15 -0.15 -2.37
CA ILE A 28 -15.51 -1.42 -2.03
C ILE A 28 -15.60 -2.27 -3.30
N VAL A 29 -14.48 -2.39 -4.01
CA VAL A 29 -14.38 -3.35 -5.12
C VAL A 29 -14.09 -4.70 -4.49
N THR A 30 -15.14 -5.49 -4.26
CA THR A 30 -15.04 -6.81 -3.61
C THR A 30 -14.44 -7.90 -4.49
N ASP A 31 -14.31 -7.66 -5.80
CA ASP A 31 -13.98 -8.69 -6.78
C ASP A 31 -12.79 -8.33 -7.69
N VAL A 32 -11.76 -7.66 -7.15
CA VAL A 32 -10.44 -7.79 -7.79
C VAL A 32 -9.80 -9.03 -7.22
N GLU A 33 -9.99 -10.15 -7.91
CA GLU A 33 -9.20 -11.35 -7.65
C GLU A 33 -7.74 -10.99 -7.96
N VAL A 34 -6.97 -10.68 -6.93
CA VAL A 34 -5.51 -10.77 -7.02
C VAL A 34 -5.27 -12.25 -7.19
N VAL A 35 -5.16 -12.68 -8.45
CA VAL A 35 -4.87 -14.07 -8.80
C VAL A 35 -3.44 -14.35 -8.34
N ALA A 36 -3.28 -14.58 -7.04
CA ALA A 36 -2.24 -15.47 -6.59
C ALA A 36 -2.58 -16.82 -7.24
N PRO A 37 -1.64 -17.50 -7.92
CA PRO A 37 -1.83 -18.91 -8.23
C PRO A 37 -2.24 -19.64 -6.93
N PRO A 38 -2.96 -20.78 -7.01
CA PRO A 38 -3.75 -21.40 -5.92
C PRO A 38 -2.97 -21.88 -4.67
N TYR A 39 -1.81 -21.33 -4.42
CA TYR A 39 -1.01 -21.50 -3.23
C TYR A 39 -1.50 -20.53 -2.15
N ASP A 40 -2.64 -20.86 -1.53
CA ASP A 40 -3.04 -20.24 -0.26
C ASP A 40 -1.91 -20.35 0.80
N GLU A 41 -0.98 -21.30 0.60
CA GLU A 41 0.29 -21.37 1.32
C GLU A 41 1.43 -21.74 0.35
N VAL A 42 2.30 -20.77 0.03
CA VAL A 42 3.58 -21.05 -0.65
C VAL A 42 4.51 -21.67 0.37
N TRP A 43 4.82 -22.97 0.25
CA TRP A 43 5.63 -23.68 1.25
C TRP A 43 7.14 -23.56 1.04
N SER A 44 7.57 -23.22 -0.18
CA SER A 44 8.97 -22.99 -0.54
C SER A 44 9.06 -21.86 -1.56
N VAL A 45 10.14 -21.08 -1.47
CA VAL A 45 10.47 -20.03 -2.44
C VAL A 45 10.88 -20.58 -3.82
N ASP A 46 11.14 -21.89 -3.91
CA ASP A 46 11.52 -22.54 -5.17
C ASP A 46 10.46 -22.37 -6.27
N VAL A 47 9.19 -22.23 -5.89
CA VAL A 47 8.07 -22.02 -6.82
C VAL A 47 8.22 -20.76 -7.66
N PHE A 48 9.04 -19.80 -7.21
CA PHE A 48 9.26 -18.55 -7.94
C PHE A 48 10.35 -18.66 -8.99
N TYR A 49 11.29 -19.60 -8.88
CA TYR A 49 12.51 -19.57 -9.70
C TYR A 49 12.23 -19.70 -11.19
N GLU A 50 11.42 -20.69 -11.58
CA GLU A 50 11.05 -20.91 -12.98
C GLU A 50 10.14 -19.78 -13.49
N GLU A 51 9.08 -19.47 -12.74
CA GLU A 51 8.06 -18.46 -13.08
C GLU A 51 8.62 -17.05 -13.31
N LEU A 52 9.73 -16.70 -12.66
CA LEU A 52 10.31 -15.35 -12.74
C LEU A 52 11.46 -15.22 -13.75
N THR A 53 11.96 -16.33 -14.31
CA THR A 53 13.18 -16.32 -15.15
C THR A 53 13.05 -15.45 -16.40
N GLU A 54 11.85 -15.25 -16.95
CA GLU A 54 11.63 -14.40 -18.13
C GLU A 54 11.67 -12.89 -17.82
N TYR A 55 11.53 -12.50 -16.55
CA TYR A 55 11.30 -11.10 -16.16
C TYR A 55 12.50 -10.43 -15.48
N GLY A 56 13.58 -11.17 -15.24
CA GLY A 56 14.77 -10.67 -14.57
C GLY A 56 15.85 -11.72 -14.44
N VAL A 57 16.78 -11.49 -13.52
CA VAL A 57 17.89 -12.41 -13.23
C VAL A 57 17.89 -12.82 -11.76
N TRP A 58 18.20 -14.07 -11.51
CA TRP A 58 18.46 -14.58 -10.17
C TRP A 58 19.94 -14.44 -9.83
N LEU A 59 20.23 -13.83 -8.69
CA LEU A 59 21.58 -13.57 -8.19
C LEU A 59 21.76 -14.22 -6.82
N ASP A 60 22.96 -14.71 -6.53
CA ASP A 60 23.31 -15.18 -5.20
C ASP A 60 23.82 -14.01 -4.35
N ASP A 61 23.06 -13.70 -3.30
CA ASP A 61 23.40 -12.71 -2.28
C ASP A 61 23.93 -13.40 -1.02
N PRO A 62 25.07 -12.98 -0.45
CA PRO A 62 25.66 -13.63 0.71
C PRO A 62 24.85 -13.48 2.01
N SER A 63 23.94 -12.50 2.08
CA SER A 63 23.11 -12.24 3.26
C SER A 63 21.73 -12.88 3.13
N TYR A 64 21.17 -12.89 1.92
CA TYR A 64 19.77 -13.27 1.68
C TYR A 64 19.58 -14.51 0.81
N GLY A 65 20.66 -15.13 0.33
CA GLY A 65 20.59 -16.25 -0.60
C GLY A 65 20.16 -15.79 -1.98
N ARG A 66 19.26 -16.51 -2.63
CA ARG A 66 18.87 -16.21 -4.02
C ARG A 66 17.88 -15.04 -4.09
N VAL A 67 18.31 -13.93 -4.71
CA VAL A 67 17.50 -12.73 -4.90
C VAL A 67 17.19 -12.52 -6.37
N PHE A 68 16.07 -11.87 -6.66
CA PHE A 68 15.61 -11.60 -8.02
C PHE A 68 15.80 -10.12 -8.37
N GLU A 69 16.46 -9.83 -9.47
CA GLU A 69 16.62 -8.47 -10.01
C GLU A 69 15.78 -8.33 -11.29
N PRO A 70 14.63 -7.62 -11.25
CA PRO A 70 13.80 -7.41 -12.43
C PRO A 70 14.54 -6.63 -13.53
N TYR A 71 14.19 -6.90 -14.79
CA TYR A 71 14.66 -6.11 -15.92
C TYR A 71 14.03 -4.70 -15.92
N GLY A 72 14.73 -3.77 -16.58
CA GLY A 72 14.36 -2.35 -16.65
C GLY A 72 15.25 -1.48 -15.78
N ASP A 73 16.00 -0.58 -16.41
CA ASP A 73 16.98 0.27 -15.71
C ASP A 73 16.32 1.26 -14.76
N ASP A 74 15.10 1.69 -15.08
CA ASP A 74 14.30 2.57 -14.23
C ASP A 74 13.30 1.80 -13.35
N PHE A 75 13.34 0.47 -13.30
CA PHE A 75 12.36 -0.31 -12.52
C PHE A 75 12.32 0.15 -11.05
N ALA A 76 11.13 0.25 -10.48
CA ALA A 76 10.94 0.47 -9.06
C ALA A 76 9.64 -0.21 -8.59
N PRO A 77 9.66 -0.92 -7.46
CA PRO A 77 8.49 -1.62 -6.93
C PRO A 77 7.36 -0.64 -6.57
N TYR A 78 6.11 -1.12 -6.65
CA TYR A 78 4.89 -0.37 -6.33
C TYR A 78 4.76 0.94 -7.14
N ARG A 79 5.21 0.92 -8.40
CA ARG A 79 5.07 2.04 -9.35
C ARG A 79 4.04 1.75 -10.45
N ASP A 80 4.16 0.60 -11.09
CA ASP A 80 3.38 0.24 -12.27
C ASP A 80 2.21 -0.68 -11.86
N GLY A 81 1.11 -0.03 -11.47
CA GLY A 81 -0.09 -0.69 -10.92
C GLY A 81 -1.00 0.29 -10.18
N ARG A 82 -1.84 -0.24 -9.30
CA ARG A 82 -2.77 0.55 -8.47
C ARG A 82 -3.06 -0.10 -7.12
N TRP A 83 -3.47 0.73 -6.15
CA TRP A 83 -4.04 0.25 -4.90
C TRP A 83 -5.53 -0.02 -5.08
N VAL A 84 -5.99 -1.13 -4.50
CA VAL A 84 -7.41 -1.44 -4.35
C VAL A 84 -7.71 -1.77 -2.89
N MET A 85 -8.95 -1.51 -2.46
CA MET A 85 -9.40 -1.93 -1.14
C MET A 85 -10.02 -3.32 -1.23
N THR A 86 -9.45 -4.28 -0.50
CA THR A 86 -9.97 -5.65 -0.37
C THR A 86 -10.34 -5.95 1.09
N GLU A 87 -10.77 -7.17 1.39
CA GLU A 87 -10.95 -7.63 2.77
C GLU A 87 -9.64 -7.67 3.58
N HIS A 88 -8.49 -7.73 2.90
CA HIS A 88 -7.15 -7.71 3.51
C HIS A 88 -6.59 -6.29 3.70
N GLY A 89 -7.29 -5.27 3.21
CA GLY A 89 -6.89 -3.86 3.26
C GLY A 89 -6.40 -3.32 1.91
N PHE A 90 -5.54 -2.30 1.95
CA PHE A 90 -4.90 -1.77 0.74
C PHE A 90 -4.01 -2.83 0.12
N THR A 91 -4.43 -3.32 -1.04
CA THR A 91 -3.79 -4.40 -1.78
C THR A 91 -3.23 -3.84 -3.07
N TRP A 92 -1.97 -4.15 -3.36
CA TRP A 92 -1.35 -3.73 -4.61
C TRP A 92 -1.80 -4.65 -5.75
N VAL A 93 -2.26 -4.05 -6.84
CA VAL A 93 -2.55 -4.74 -8.09
C VAL A 93 -1.57 -4.22 -9.11
N SER A 94 -0.58 -5.04 -9.43
CA SER A 94 0.48 -4.72 -10.39
C SER A 94 0.01 -4.91 -11.83
N ASP A 95 0.52 -4.08 -12.74
CA ASP A 95 0.41 -4.27 -14.20
C ASP A 95 1.56 -5.15 -14.75
N GLU A 96 2.46 -5.60 -13.88
CA GLU A 96 3.64 -6.41 -14.22
C GLU A 96 3.33 -7.90 -14.04
N PRO A 97 3.77 -8.76 -14.98
CA PRO A 97 3.38 -10.18 -15.00
C PRO A 97 3.93 -10.98 -13.82
N PHE A 98 5.03 -10.54 -13.21
CA PHE A 98 5.62 -11.14 -12.00
C PHE A 98 5.00 -10.61 -10.69
N GLY A 99 4.05 -9.67 -10.78
CA GLY A 99 3.56 -8.92 -9.64
C GLY A 99 2.87 -9.78 -8.58
N TRP A 100 2.22 -10.88 -8.99
CA TRP A 100 1.60 -11.85 -8.09
C TRP A 100 2.59 -12.41 -7.06
N ALA A 101 3.87 -12.57 -7.43
CA ALA A 101 4.91 -13.07 -6.55
C ALA A 101 5.59 -11.92 -5.82
N CYS A 102 6.21 -10.99 -6.57
CA CYS A 102 7.18 -10.06 -6.00
C CYS A 102 6.56 -8.99 -5.08
N TYR A 103 5.26 -8.70 -5.20
CA TYR A 103 4.57 -7.74 -4.33
C TYR A 103 3.88 -8.38 -3.12
N HIS A 104 3.73 -9.70 -3.11
CA HIS A 104 2.94 -10.40 -2.11
C HIS A 104 3.74 -11.39 -1.27
N TYR A 105 4.83 -11.95 -1.80
CA TYR A 105 5.61 -13.02 -1.16
C TYR A 105 7.08 -12.65 -0.93
N GLY A 106 7.37 -11.44 -0.46
CA GLY A 106 8.75 -11.06 -0.19
C GLY A 106 8.96 -9.56 -0.02
N ARG A 107 10.22 -9.18 0.14
CA ARG A 107 10.64 -7.81 0.48
C ARG A 107 11.67 -7.29 -0.50
N TRP A 108 11.91 -5.98 -0.45
CA TRP A 108 12.75 -5.31 -1.43
C TRP A 108 14.00 -4.72 -0.79
N MET A 109 15.11 -4.82 -1.50
CA MET A 109 16.36 -4.12 -1.19
C MET A 109 16.85 -3.36 -2.42
N PHE A 110 17.75 -2.41 -2.21
CA PHE A 110 18.32 -1.62 -3.29
C PHE A 110 19.85 -1.58 -3.19
N GLU A 111 20.51 -2.04 -4.25
CA GLU A 111 21.97 -2.04 -4.41
C GLU A 111 22.35 -1.56 -5.82
N GLY A 112 22.06 -0.29 -6.10
CA GLY A 112 22.16 0.29 -7.45
C GLY A 112 21.02 -0.11 -8.38
N ARG A 113 20.42 -1.29 -8.14
CA ARG A 113 19.16 -1.77 -8.73
C ARG A 113 18.28 -2.36 -7.63
N TRP A 114 16.98 -2.40 -7.89
CA TRP A 114 16.03 -3.06 -7.01
C TRP A 114 16.17 -4.58 -7.11
N ARG A 115 16.24 -5.23 -5.96
CA ARG A 115 16.23 -6.69 -5.86
C ARG A 115 15.17 -7.12 -4.86
N TRP A 116 14.50 -8.20 -5.22
CA TRP A 116 13.49 -8.84 -4.42
C TRP A 116 14.09 -10.03 -3.67
N VAL A 117 13.82 -10.06 -2.36
CA VAL A 117 14.17 -11.16 -1.46
C VAL A 117 12.89 -11.99 -1.26
N PRO A 118 12.84 -13.23 -1.79
CA PRO A 118 11.67 -14.09 -1.68
C PRO A 118 11.35 -14.47 -0.23
N ASP A 119 10.08 -14.67 0.06
CA ASP A 119 9.53 -15.18 1.32
C ASP A 119 8.33 -16.08 0.98
N THR A 120 7.86 -16.87 1.94
CA THR A 120 6.70 -17.75 1.78
C THR A 120 5.41 -17.11 2.29
N GLU A 121 5.53 -16.06 3.08
CA GLU A 121 4.39 -15.38 3.68
C GLU A 121 3.72 -14.41 2.71
N TRP A 122 2.40 -14.58 2.52
CA TRP A 122 1.57 -13.65 1.75
C TRP A 122 1.17 -12.41 2.56
N ALA A 123 1.17 -11.25 1.90
CA ALA A 123 0.53 -10.03 2.37
C ALA A 123 -0.10 -9.25 1.19
N PRO A 124 -1.10 -8.38 1.45
CA PRO A 124 -1.70 -7.54 0.41
C PRO A 124 -0.69 -6.56 -0.22
N ALA A 125 0.34 -6.18 0.53
CA ALA A 125 1.58 -5.56 0.09
C ALA A 125 2.59 -5.51 1.25
N TRP A 126 3.87 -5.42 0.92
CA TRP A 126 4.97 -5.22 1.87
C TRP A 126 5.50 -3.79 1.80
N VAL A 127 4.75 -2.83 2.34
CA VAL A 127 5.09 -1.40 2.34
C VAL A 127 4.96 -0.76 3.72
N GLU A 128 5.78 0.26 3.97
CA GLU A 128 5.57 1.25 5.03
C GLU A 128 4.62 2.31 4.50
N TRP A 129 3.56 2.62 5.26
CA TRP A 129 2.62 3.70 4.95
C TRP A 129 2.89 4.94 5.79
N ARG A 130 2.81 6.11 5.16
CA ARG A 130 2.80 7.41 5.85
C ARG A 130 1.77 8.36 5.26
N GLU A 131 1.34 9.34 6.05
CA GLU A 131 0.36 10.34 5.62
C GLU A 131 0.65 11.76 6.10
N THR A 132 0.16 12.72 5.31
CA THR A 132 -0.27 14.03 5.76
C THR A 132 -1.80 14.10 5.69
N ASP A 133 -2.38 15.27 5.96
CA ASP A 133 -3.83 15.46 5.87
C ASP A 133 -4.38 15.31 4.43
N ASP A 134 -3.53 15.48 3.40
CA ASP A 134 -3.92 15.47 1.99
C ASP A 134 -3.21 14.41 1.13
N THR A 135 -2.12 13.84 1.64
CA THR A 135 -1.22 12.94 0.90
C THR A 135 -1.06 11.64 1.66
N VAL A 136 -1.11 10.52 0.93
CA VAL A 136 -0.68 9.21 1.39
C VAL A 136 0.57 8.80 0.63
N ALA A 137 1.55 8.27 1.34
CA ALA A 137 2.82 7.84 0.81
C ALA A 137 3.11 6.40 1.23
N TRP A 138 3.79 5.67 0.36
CA TRP A 138 4.22 4.30 0.60
C TRP A 138 5.66 4.09 0.18
N SER A 139 6.31 3.13 0.83
CA SER A 139 7.67 2.73 0.48
C SER A 139 7.84 1.23 0.70
N PRO A 140 8.57 0.50 -0.17
CA PRO A 140 8.82 -0.93 0.03
C PRO A 140 9.48 -1.20 1.38
N LEU A 141 9.02 -2.23 2.07
CA LEU A 141 9.68 -2.66 3.30
C LEU A 141 11.01 -3.36 2.99
N PRO A 142 12.05 -3.11 3.82
CA PRO A 142 13.29 -3.85 3.73
C PRO A 142 13.10 -5.34 4.07
N PRO A 143 14.11 -6.19 3.74
CA PRO A 143 14.21 -7.53 4.29
C PRO A 143 14.09 -7.53 5.82
N ARG A 144 13.70 -8.67 6.40
CA ARG A 144 13.28 -8.79 7.82
C ARG A 144 14.35 -8.36 8.83
N ASP A 145 15.63 -8.37 8.46
CA ASP A 145 16.72 -7.96 9.33
C ASP A 145 16.89 -6.43 9.44
N GLY A 146 16.15 -5.66 8.62
CA GLY A 146 16.09 -4.20 8.69
C GLY A 146 17.40 -3.48 8.39
N ARG A 147 18.40 -4.17 7.81
CA ARG A 147 19.71 -3.58 7.51
C ARG A 147 19.65 -2.49 6.46
N TRP A 148 18.68 -2.59 5.57
CA TRP A 148 18.43 -1.62 4.52
C TRP A 148 17.27 -0.70 4.93
N ARG A 149 17.32 0.57 4.51
CA ARG A 149 16.17 1.48 4.60
C ARG A 149 15.92 2.09 3.22
N PRO A 150 14.65 2.23 2.82
CA PRO A 150 14.34 2.83 1.55
C PRO A 150 14.85 4.27 1.49
N PRO A 151 15.65 4.62 0.46
CA PRO A 151 16.05 6.00 0.23
C PRO A 151 14.81 6.85 -0.12
N ARG A 152 14.91 8.17 -0.01
CA ARG A 152 13.73 9.06 -0.18
C ARG A 152 13.10 8.96 -1.58
N ASP A 153 13.89 8.71 -2.60
CA ASP A 153 13.48 8.50 -3.99
C ASP A 153 12.72 7.17 -4.21
N ALA A 154 12.88 6.18 -3.32
CA ALA A 154 12.08 4.96 -3.31
C ALA A 154 10.63 5.17 -2.88
N TRP A 155 10.33 6.29 -2.20
CA TRP A 155 8.98 6.59 -1.79
C TRP A 155 8.12 7.00 -2.98
N ARG A 156 6.88 6.55 -2.94
CA ARG A 156 5.80 6.99 -3.81
C ARG A 156 4.69 7.55 -2.96
N GLY A 157 3.82 8.33 -3.58
CA GLY A 157 2.64 8.83 -2.90
C GLY A 157 1.55 9.22 -3.87
N ALA A 158 0.42 9.66 -3.34
CA ALA A 158 -0.66 10.25 -4.09
C ALA A 158 -1.47 11.13 -3.13
N ARG A 159 -2.34 11.98 -3.68
CA ARG A 159 -3.37 12.57 -2.83
C ARG A 159 -4.32 11.47 -2.33
N TRP A 160 -4.89 11.65 -1.14
CA TRP A 160 -5.86 10.70 -0.58
C TRP A 160 -7.03 10.40 -1.54
N ASN A 161 -7.52 11.41 -2.26
CA ASN A 161 -8.62 11.25 -3.22
C ASN A 161 -8.22 10.49 -4.49
N ASP A 162 -6.92 10.29 -4.73
CA ASP A 162 -6.38 9.68 -5.94
C ASP A 162 -5.79 8.28 -5.70
N VAL A 163 -5.57 7.87 -4.44
CA VAL A 163 -4.83 6.63 -4.12
C VAL A 163 -5.48 5.37 -4.68
N LEU A 164 -6.82 5.35 -4.79
CA LEU A 164 -7.59 4.24 -5.38
C LEU A 164 -7.97 4.46 -6.85
N ALA A 165 -7.42 5.48 -7.50
CA ALA A 165 -7.73 5.76 -8.90
C ALA A 165 -7.22 4.61 -9.80
N PRO A 166 -8.03 4.15 -10.78
CA PRO A 166 -7.57 3.13 -11.73
C PRO A 166 -6.32 3.52 -12.51
N ASP A 167 -6.07 4.83 -12.68
CA ASP A 167 -4.89 5.37 -13.34
C ASP A 167 -3.89 5.99 -12.37
N LEU A 168 -3.76 5.41 -11.16
CA LEU A 168 -2.87 5.85 -10.09
C LEU A 168 -1.46 6.20 -10.58
N ARG A 169 -0.89 5.41 -11.50
CA ARG A 169 0.43 5.66 -12.09
C ARG A 169 0.62 7.08 -12.61
N ARG A 170 -0.42 7.71 -13.18
CA ARG A 170 -0.36 9.09 -13.70
C ARG A 170 -0.54 10.15 -12.61
N ARG A 171 -1.08 9.76 -11.46
CA ARG A 171 -1.40 10.63 -10.33
C ARG A 171 -0.38 10.50 -9.20
N SER A 172 0.51 9.52 -9.29
CA SER A 172 1.48 9.23 -8.25
C SER A 172 2.59 10.28 -8.22
N LEU A 173 3.00 10.59 -7.00
CA LEU A 173 4.12 11.46 -6.66
C LEU A 173 5.35 10.58 -6.48
N ASP A 174 6.49 11.02 -7.01
CA ASP A 174 7.78 10.42 -6.70
C ASP A 174 8.41 11.02 -5.43
N GLY A 175 9.54 10.48 -4.99
CA GLY A 175 10.24 10.99 -3.82
C GLY A 175 10.66 12.46 -3.95
N ALA A 176 10.90 12.97 -5.16
CA ALA A 176 11.21 14.37 -5.39
C ALA A 176 9.97 15.26 -5.16
N ALA A 177 8.81 14.87 -5.67
CA ALA A 177 7.55 15.55 -5.43
C ALA A 177 7.11 15.47 -3.95
N LEU A 178 7.48 14.40 -3.24
CA LEU A 178 7.27 14.26 -1.80
C LEU A 178 8.25 15.06 -0.93
N ALA A 179 9.34 15.58 -1.48
CA ALA A 179 10.40 16.29 -0.73
C ALA A 179 9.84 17.38 0.20
N GLY A 180 8.86 18.16 -0.26
CA GLY A 180 8.25 19.25 0.51
C GLY A 180 7.26 18.82 1.60
N VAL A 181 6.90 17.53 1.67
CA VAL A 181 5.92 17.00 2.65
C VAL A 181 6.52 15.95 3.57
N PHE A 182 7.73 15.44 3.28
CA PHE A 182 8.35 14.34 3.99
C PHE A 182 8.47 14.51 5.51
N ASP A 183 8.81 15.71 5.99
CA ASP A 183 8.96 15.97 7.43
C ASP A 183 7.62 16.00 8.17
N ARG A 184 6.51 16.04 7.42
CA ARG A 184 5.14 15.97 7.94
C ARG A 184 4.50 14.59 7.76
N LEU A 185 5.15 13.67 7.05
CA LEU A 185 4.66 12.32 6.84
C LEU A 185 4.70 11.53 8.16
N ARG A 186 3.52 11.24 8.70
CA ARG A 186 3.33 10.46 9.93
C ARG A 186 3.09 8.98 9.58
N PRO A 187 3.65 8.01 10.32
CA PRO A 187 3.36 6.59 10.10
C PRO A 187 1.87 6.27 10.18
N ILE A 188 1.40 5.36 9.33
CA ILE A 188 0.04 4.81 9.42
C ILE A 188 0.10 3.34 9.82
N GLU A 189 -0.52 2.99 10.95
CA GLU A 189 -0.42 1.65 11.53
C GLU A 189 -1.58 0.69 11.19
N ARG A 190 -2.58 1.12 10.38
CA ARG A 190 -3.91 0.46 10.33
C ARG A 190 -4.43 -0.01 8.96
N HIS A 191 -3.63 -0.08 7.89
CA HIS A 191 -4.14 -0.35 6.54
C HIS A 191 -3.97 -1.77 5.97
N GLY A 192 -3.43 -2.74 6.72
CA GLY A 192 -3.33 -4.13 6.26
C GLY A 192 -3.32 -5.17 7.39
N LYS A 193 -3.97 -6.32 7.16
CA LYS A 193 -3.88 -7.52 8.01
C LYS A 193 -3.59 -8.73 7.13
N SER A 194 -2.68 -9.62 7.54
CA SER A 194 -2.60 -10.96 6.90
C SER A 194 -3.81 -11.79 7.32
N PRO A 195 -4.11 -12.89 6.59
CA PRO A 195 -5.08 -13.90 7.03
C PRO A 195 -4.83 -14.39 8.48
N HIS A 196 -3.58 -14.33 8.95
CA HIS A 196 -3.15 -14.73 10.30
C HIS A 196 -3.16 -13.61 11.36
N GLY A 197 -3.72 -12.44 11.04
CA GLY A 197 -3.93 -11.36 12.02
C GLY A 197 -2.67 -10.61 12.47
N ARG A 198 -1.52 -10.81 11.81
CA ARG A 198 -0.32 -10.01 12.05
C ARG A 198 -0.53 -8.59 11.53
N ARG A 199 -0.08 -7.59 12.31
CA ARG A 199 -0.10 -6.17 11.92
C ARG A 199 1.04 -5.94 10.93
N TRP A 200 0.74 -5.30 9.81
CA TRP A 200 1.72 -4.88 8.81
C TRP A 200 1.74 -3.37 8.74
N ALA A 201 2.56 -2.81 9.62
CA ALA A 201 3.09 -1.45 9.62
C ALA A 201 4.27 -1.44 10.58
#